data_AF-A0A7Y5V662-F1
#
_entry.id   AF-A0A7Y5V662-F1
#
_cell.length_a   1.000
_cell.length_b   1.000
_cell.length_c   1.000
_cell.angle_alpha   90.00
_cell.angle_beta   90.00
_cell.angle_gamma   90.00
#
_symmetry.space_group_name_H-M   'P 1'
#
loop_
_entity.id
_entity.type
_entity.pdbx_description
1 polymer ?
#
loop_
_entity_poly.entity_id
_entity_poly.type
_entity_poly.pdbx_seq_one_letter_code
_entity_poly.pdbx_strand_id
1 'polypeptide(L)' 'MSQHVSPAAKEQVIQDLAEHFAQDRLSLSEYERRVELAWRASSHDSLRDLLNDLTPLPPVP' A
#
# COMPACT_ATOMS: atom_id res chain seq x y z
N MET A 1 -0.96 16.24 15.83
CA MET A 1 0.36 16.19 15.18
C MET A 1 0.17 15.55 13.82
N SER A 2 0.24 16.32 12.73
CA SER A 2 0.13 15.80 11.37
C SER A 2 1.43 15.07 11.03
N GLN A 3 1.46 13.75 11.25
CA GLN A 3 2.60 12.94 10.86
C GLN A 3 2.57 12.80 9.33
N HIS A 4 3.24 13.72 8.65
CA HIS A 4 3.49 13.65 7.22
C HIS A 4 4.19 12.33 6.90
N VAL A 5 3.66 11.63 5.90
CA VAL A 5 4.26 10.40 5.41
C VAL A 5 5.60 10.68 4.73
N SER A 6 6.62 9.95 5.14
CA SER A 6 7.92 9.97 4.48
C SER A 6 7.85 9.24 3.13
N PRO A 7 8.63 9.65 2.13
CA PRO A 7 8.67 8.96 0.84
C PRO A 7 8.97 7.46 0.98
N ALA A 8 9.88 7.08 1.88
CA ALA A 8 10.19 5.68 2.17
C ALA A 8 8.96 4.86 2.63
N ALA A 9 8.04 5.46 3.39
CA ALA A 9 6.81 4.79 3.81
C ALA A 9 5.84 4.59 2.64
N LYS A 10 5.82 5.49 1.65
CA LYS A 10 5.05 5.31 0.41
C LYS A 10 5.64 4.18 -0.42
N GLU A 11 6.96 4.14 -0.57
CA GLU A 11 7.66 3.10 -1.31
C GLU A 11 7.42 1.72 -0.71
N GLN A 12 7.42 1.60 0.63
CA GLN A 12 7.12 0.35 1.30
C GLN A 12 5.69 -0.13 1.01
N VAL A 13 4.71 0.76 1.02
CA VAL A 13 3.32 0.41 0.66
C VAL A 13 3.21 -0.02 -0.81
N ILE A 14 3.91 0.67 -1.71
CA ILE A 14 3.93 0.30 -3.14
C ILE A 14 4.56 -1.08 -3.34
N GLN A 15 5.62 -1.42 -2.57
CA GLN A 15 6.24 -2.74 -2.59
C GLN A 15 5.26 -3.83 -2.13
N ASP A 16 4.52 -3.60 -1.05
CA ASP A 16 3.47 -4.49 -0.54
C ASP A 16 2.37 -4.71 -1.59
N LEU A 17 1.90 -3.63 -2.22
CA LEU A 17 0.92 -3.69 -3.31
C LEU A 17 1.45 -4.50 -4.51
N ALA A 18 2.74 -4.38 -4.83
CA ALA A 18 3.35 -5.15 -5.92
C ALA A 18 3.42 -6.65 -5.58
N GLU A 19 3.68 -7.00 -4.32
CA GLU A 19 3.68 -8.39 -3.86
C GLU A 19 2.26 -9.00 -3.92
N HIS A 20 1.24 -8.26 -3.47
CA HIS A 20 -0.15 -8.69 -3.61
C HIS A 20 -0.58 -8.84 -5.07
N PHE A 21 -0.12 -7.96 -5.97
CA PHE A 21 -0.35 -8.10 -7.40
C PHE A 21 0.33 -9.35 -7.97
N ALA A 22 1.58 -9.63 -7.59
CA ALA A 22 2.30 -10.84 -8.00
C ALA A 22 1.63 -12.14 -7.49
N GLN A 23 0.85 -12.06 -6.43
CA GLN A 23 0.07 -13.17 -5.86
C GLN A 23 -1.34 -13.30 -6.46
N ASP A 24 -1.66 -12.58 -7.54
CA ASP A 24 -2.99 -12.56 -8.17
C ASP A 24 -4.11 -12.09 -7.19
N ARG A 25 -3.73 -11.41 -6.09
CA ARG A 25 -4.67 -10.84 -5.10
C ARG A 25 -5.20 -9.47 -5.53
N LEU A 26 -4.46 -8.80 -6.41
CA LEU A 26 -4.83 -7.51 -6.98
C LEU A 26 -4.92 -7.63 -8.49
N SER A 27 -5.94 -7.02 -9.07
CA SER A 27 -5.95 -6.76 -10.51
C SER A 27 -5.03 -5.59 -10.85
N LEU A 28 -4.58 -5.50 -12.11
CA LEU A 28 -3.70 -4.42 -12.56
C LEU A 28 -4.30 -3.04 -12.30
N SER A 29 -5.59 -2.86 -12.63
CA SER A 29 -6.30 -1.59 -12.42
C SER A 29 -6.44 -1.23 -10.94
N GLU A 30 -6.55 -2.23 -10.08
CA GLU A 30 -6.58 -2.03 -8.63
C GLU A 30 -5.21 -1.67 -8.06
N TYR A 31 -4.16 -2.31 -8.56
CA TYR A 31 -2.78 -1.99 -8.22
C TYR A 31 -2.46 -0.53 -8.59
N GLU A 32 -2.71 -0.13 -9.85
CA GLU A 32 -2.46 1.23 -10.32
C GLU A 32 -3.23 2.28 -9.50
N ARG A 33 -4.50 2.01 -9.19
CA ARG A 33 -5.32 2.90 -8.34
C ARG A 33 -4.74 3.04 -6.94
N ARG A 34 -4.34 1.93 -6.30
CA ARG A 34 -3.77 1.96 -4.94
C ARG A 34 -2.40 2.64 -4.92
N VAL A 35 -1.58 2.45 -5.96
CA VAL A 35 -0.27 3.15 -6.12
C VAL A 35 -0.47 4.67 -6.27
N GLU A 36 -1.42 5.12 -7.08
CA GLU A 36 -1.74 6.56 -7.20
C GLU A 36 -2.15 7.14 -5.83
N LEU A 37 -3.02 6.43 -5.10
CA LEU A 37 -3.46 6.86 -3.78
C LEU A 37 -2.31 6.87 -2.76
N ALA A 38 -1.37 5.94 -2.83
CA ALA A 38 -0.17 5.93 -1.98
C ALA A 38 0.71 7.16 -2.23
N TRP A 39 0.87 7.56 -3.50
CA TRP A 39 1.59 8.80 -3.85
C TRP A 39 0.89 10.05 -3.35
N ARG A 40 -0.45 10.09 -3.41
CA ARG A 40 -1.28 11.21 -2.95
C ARG A 40 -1.49 11.23 -1.43
N ALA A 41 -1.20 10.13 -0.74
CA ALA A 41 -1.34 10.04 0.70
C ALA A 41 -0.41 11.04 1.40
N SER A 42 -1.00 11.80 2.32
CA SER A 42 -0.28 12.75 3.17
C SER A 42 -0.10 12.26 4.61
N SER A 43 -0.73 11.12 4.95
CA SER A 43 -0.83 10.59 6.32
C SER A 43 -0.63 9.08 6.34
N HIS A 44 -0.03 8.59 7.43
CA HIS A 44 0.21 7.14 7.61
C HIS A 44 -1.10 6.36 7.69
N ASP A 45 -2.16 6.97 8.21
CA ASP A 45 -3.48 6.35 8.28
C ASP A 45 -4.06 6.12 6.87
N SER A 46 -3.90 7.08 5.97
CA SER A 46 -4.31 6.92 4.56
C SER A 46 -3.52 5.83 3.85
N LEU A 47 -2.22 5.68 4.14
CA LEU A 47 -1.42 4.58 3.62
C LEU A 47 -1.88 3.22 4.15
N ARG A 48 -2.19 3.16 5.45
CA ARG A 48 -2.68 1.94 6.11
C ARG A 48 -4.04 1.50 5.57
N ASP A 49 -4.92 2.45 5.25
CA ASP A 49 -6.23 2.18 4.65
C ASP A 49 -6.12 1.46 3.30
N LEU A 50 -5.11 1.80 2.48
CA LEU A 50 -4.87 1.16 1.17
C LEU A 50 -4.52 -0.33 1.28
N LEU A 51 -3.89 -0.71 2.40
CA LEU A 51 -3.54 -2.08 2.72
C LEU A 51 -4.58 -2.76 3.62
N ASN A 52 -5.52 -2.03 4.21
CA ASN A 52 -6.45 -2.59 5.19
C ASN A 52 -7.42 -3.62 4.57
N ASP A 53 -7.77 -3.44 3.30
CA ASP A 53 -8.59 -4.38 2.52
C ASP A 53 -7.78 -5.62 2.09
N LEU A 54 -6.46 -5.47 1.99
CA LEU A 54 -5.55 -6.57 1.69
C LEU A 54 -5.20 -7.23 3.02
N THR A 55 -5.88 -8.34 3.33
CA THR A 55 -5.58 -9.12 4.54
C THR A 55 -4.06 -9.28 4.67
N PRO A 56 -3.45 -8.85 5.79
CA PRO A 56 -2.00 -8.89 5.92
C PRO A 56 -1.51 -10.29 5.64
N LEU A 57 -0.53 -10.41 4.75
CA LEU A 57 0.11 -11.69 4.51
C LEU A 57 0.63 -12.20 5.87
N PRO A 58 0.33 -13.45 6.25
CA PRO A 58 0.96 -14.01 7.43
C PRO A 58 2.48 -13.92 7.21
N PRO A 59 3.26 -13.48 8.22
CA PRO A 59 4.70 -13.45 8.09
C PRO A 59 5.16 -14.85 7.70
N VAL A 60 5.80 -14.98 6.55
CA VAL A 60 6.42 -16.24 6.14
C VAL A 60 7.50 -16.55 7.20
N PRO A 61 7.45 -17.74 7.84
CA PRO A 61 8.37 -18.09 8.92
C PRO A 61 9.81 -18.34 8.46
#